data_AF-A0A959HHT8-F1
#
_entry.id   AF-A0A959HHT8-F1
#
_cell.length_a   1.000
_cell.length_b   1.000
_cell.length_c   1.000
_cell.angle_alpha   90.00
_cell.angle_beta   90.00
_cell.angle_gamma   90.00
#
_symmetry.space_group_name_H-M   'P 1'
#
loop_
_entity.id
_entity.type
_entity.pdbx_description
1 polymer ?
#
loop_
_entity_poly.entity_id
_entity_poly.type
_entity_poly.pdbx_seq_one_letter_code
_entity_poly.pdbx_strand_id
1 'polypeptide(L)'
;MGKLNLLLRFGGLLFLYYIGLMALALSTGFAGAYLKWHCGCAEALWGNATPVAQISCVGQKTGKGRYDAEVEYRFIDKQELARLTEQAQRSGQADVQLDVFGWSYNFMRIELFPLLFLVALALAYPASWRYRLRSLALALMLFLPLSFVLLYAKFLYQMHLDTTVFGHYQLPAFWAGFMRNLSLSLAEARFIFILLLWGAVMVRREDLRQVI
;
A
#
# COMPACT_ATOMS: atom_id res chain seq x y z
N MET A 1 15.17 -36.69 -8.35
CA MET A 1 14.45 -36.08 -7.21
C MET A 1 13.07 -35.67 -7.69
N GLY A 2 11.98 -36.17 -7.06
CA GLY A 2 10.61 -35.94 -7.56
C GLY A 2 10.12 -34.50 -7.41
N LYS A 3 9.18 -34.10 -8.28
CA LYS A 3 8.54 -32.75 -8.31
C LYS A 3 7.97 -32.33 -6.94
N LEU A 4 7.44 -33.29 -6.16
CA LEU A 4 6.92 -33.05 -4.81
C LEU A 4 8.00 -32.57 -3.82
N ASN A 5 9.20 -33.13 -3.88
CA ASN A 5 10.30 -32.73 -3.00
C ASN A 5 10.76 -31.29 -3.29
N LEU A 6 10.74 -30.88 -4.57
CA LEU A 6 11.05 -29.51 -4.97
C LEU A 6 10.01 -28.52 -4.43
N LEU A 7 8.73 -28.83 -4.57
CA LEU A 7 7.62 -28.00 -4.08
C LEU A 7 7.65 -27.86 -2.56
N LEU A 8 7.84 -28.96 -1.84
CA LEU A 8 7.94 -28.94 -0.37
C LEU A 8 9.14 -28.15 0.11
N ARG A 9 10.30 -28.28 -0.57
CA ARG A 9 11.49 -27.51 -0.24
C ARG A 9 11.29 -26.01 -0.50
N PHE A 10 10.68 -25.64 -1.63
CA PHE A 10 10.34 -24.25 -1.93
C PHE A 10 9.37 -23.68 -0.88
N GLY A 11 8.27 -24.39 -0.60
CA GLY A 11 7.28 -23.96 0.38
C GLY A 11 7.86 -23.81 1.80
N GLY A 12 8.68 -24.77 2.22
CA GLY A 12 9.37 -24.71 3.52
C GLY A 12 10.34 -23.54 3.61
N LEU A 13 11.15 -23.29 2.56
CA LEU A 13 12.04 -22.14 2.51
C LEU A 13 11.28 -20.81 2.49
N LEU A 14 10.19 -20.73 1.71
CA LEU A 14 9.33 -19.55 1.67
C LEU A 14 8.79 -19.22 3.05
N PHE A 15 8.27 -20.22 3.76
CA PHE A 15 7.75 -20.03 5.11
C PHE A 15 8.84 -19.54 6.08
N LEU A 16 10.00 -20.18 6.09
CA LEU A 16 11.12 -19.80 6.94
C LEU A 16 11.62 -18.37 6.65
N TYR A 17 11.80 -18.02 5.37
CA TYR A 17 12.19 -16.67 4.98
C TYR A 17 11.15 -15.64 5.36
N TYR A 18 9.86 -15.93 5.16
CA TYR A 18 8.79 -14.99 5.47
C TYR A 18 8.72 -14.69 6.97
N ILE A 19 8.70 -15.71 7.82
CA ILE A 19 8.70 -15.55 9.28
C ILE A 19 9.98 -14.86 9.76
N GLY A 20 11.15 -15.26 9.22
CA GLY A 20 12.42 -14.63 9.55
C GLY A 20 12.47 -13.15 9.18
N LEU A 21 11.98 -12.79 7.99
CA LEU A 21 11.88 -11.40 7.53
C LEU A 21 10.91 -10.58 8.39
N MET A 22 9.78 -11.15 8.80
CA MET A 22 8.86 -10.49 9.74
C MET A 22 9.55 -10.21 11.08
N ALA A 23 10.21 -11.22 11.66
CA ALA A 23 10.93 -11.07 12.92
C ALA A 23 12.05 -10.02 12.83
N LEU A 24 12.79 -10.00 11.71
CA LEU A 24 13.83 -8.99 11.44
C LEU A 24 13.22 -7.60 11.28
N ALA A 25 12.17 -7.45 10.47
CA ALA A 25 11.54 -6.16 10.20
C ALA A 25 11.00 -5.49 11.48
N LEU A 26 10.47 -6.32 12.40
CA LEU A 26 9.90 -5.87 13.66
C LEU A 26 10.95 -5.64 14.76
N SER A 27 12.10 -6.31 14.70
CA SER A 27 13.17 -6.17 15.71
C SER A 27 14.18 -5.07 15.38
N THR A 28 14.39 -4.75 14.10
CA THR A 28 15.40 -3.77 13.65
C THR A 28 14.90 -2.35 13.48
N GLY A 29 13.60 -2.11 13.66
CA GLY A 29 12.97 -0.80 13.41
C GLY A 29 12.67 -0.51 11.93
N PHE A 30 12.97 -1.45 11.02
CA PHE A 30 12.66 -1.33 9.59
C PHE A 30 11.19 -0.98 9.34
N ALA A 31 10.25 -1.58 10.07
CA ALA A 31 8.83 -1.29 9.91
C ALA A 31 8.50 0.22 10.12
N GLY A 32 9.14 0.86 11.09
CA GLY A 32 8.95 2.29 11.36
C GLY A 32 9.60 3.16 10.28
N ALA A 33 10.79 2.79 9.81
CA ALA A 33 11.46 3.48 8.71
C ALA A 33 10.65 3.38 7.41
N TYR A 34 10.12 2.19 7.12
CA TYR A 34 9.29 1.95 5.94
C TYR A 34 7.95 2.69 6.01
N LEU A 35 7.31 2.76 7.18
CA LEU A 35 6.12 3.59 7.41
C LEU A 35 6.39 5.07 7.13
N LYS A 36 7.50 5.60 7.65
CA LYS A 36 7.89 7.00 7.42
C LYS A 36 8.18 7.27 5.93
N TRP A 37 8.92 6.37 5.28
CA TRP A 37 9.17 6.45 3.84
C TRP A 37 7.86 6.41 3.04
N HIS A 38 6.96 5.50 3.38
CA HIS A 38 5.66 5.35 2.72
C HIS A 38 4.85 6.65 2.78
N CYS A 39 4.72 7.24 3.97
CA CYS A 39 4.00 8.50 4.10
C CYS A 39 4.69 9.66 3.37
N GLY A 40 6.02 9.76 3.45
CA GLY A 40 6.75 10.79 2.71
C GLY A 40 6.55 10.69 1.19
N CYS A 41 6.57 9.47 0.65
CA CYS A 41 6.26 9.25 -0.76
C CYS A 41 4.80 9.53 -1.09
N ALA A 42 3.86 9.12 -0.24
CA ALA A 42 2.44 9.36 -0.45
C ALA A 42 2.10 10.85 -0.47
N GLU A 43 2.66 11.65 0.44
CA GLU A 43 2.51 13.10 0.45
C GLU A 43 3.14 13.74 -0.78
N ALA A 44 4.33 13.32 -1.18
CA ALA A 44 4.99 13.83 -2.38
C ALA A 44 4.19 13.54 -3.66
N LEU A 45 3.59 12.35 -3.76
CA LEU A 45 2.81 11.94 -4.93
C LEU A 45 1.41 12.54 -4.94
N TRP A 46 0.74 12.62 -3.79
CA TRP A 46 -0.70 12.91 -3.73
C TRP A 46 -1.09 14.15 -2.98
N GLY A 47 -0.15 14.81 -2.30
CA GLY A 47 -0.46 15.98 -1.49
C GLY A 47 -1.29 17.03 -2.22
N ASN A 48 -1.04 17.18 -3.52
CA ASN A 48 -1.80 18.05 -4.42
C ASN A 48 -2.26 17.38 -5.72
N ALA A 49 -2.35 16.04 -5.76
CA ALA A 49 -2.67 15.32 -7.00
C ALA A 49 -4.09 15.58 -7.51
N THR A 50 -5.02 15.95 -6.62
CA THR A 50 -6.39 16.26 -7.00
C THR A 50 -6.66 17.77 -6.96
N PRO A 51 -7.51 18.30 -7.86
CA PRO A 51 -7.93 19.70 -7.80
C PRO A 51 -8.90 19.98 -6.63
N VAL A 52 -9.51 18.94 -6.06
CA VAL A 52 -10.56 19.05 -5.03
C VAL A 52 -10.03 18.88 -3.61
N ALA A 53 -9.00 18.04 -3.41
CA ALA A 53 -8.50 17.69 -2.09
C ALA A 53 -6.98 17.90 -1.97
N GLN A 54 -6.56 18.37 -0.81
CA GLN A 54 -5.19 18.24 -0.31
C GLN A 54 -5.11 17.01 0.59
N ILE A 55 -4.06 16.21 0.43
CA ILE A 55 -3.92 14.91 1.12
C ILE A 55 -2.65 14.94 1.97
N SER A 56 -2.75 14.65 3.26
CA SER A 56 -1.58 14.41 4.12
C SER A 56 -1.58 12.99 4.68
N CYS A 57 -0.39 12.48 5.00
CA CYS A 57 -0.19 11.11 5.47
C CYS A 57 0.55 11.14 6.79
N VAL A 58 -0.08 10.59 7.83
CA VAL A 58 0.54 10.47 9.15
C VAL A 58 0.65 8.98 9.49
N GLY A 59 1.89 8.53 9.73
CA GLY A 59 2.14 7.23 10.30
C GLY A 59 1.99 7.30 11.82
N GLN A 60 1.04 6.55 12.38
CA GLN A 60 0.83 6.49 13.82
C GLN A 60 1.00 5.06 14.35
N LYS A 61 1.55 4.94 15.56
CA LYS A 61 1.48 3.68 16.30
C LYS A 61 0.22 3.72 17.14
N THR A 62 -0.79 2.97 16.76
CA THR A 62 -2.09 2.94 17.44
C THR A 62 -2.05 1.91 18.57
N GLY A 63 -1.27 2.19 19.62
CA GLY A 63 -1.27 1.40 20.87
C GLY A 63 0.10 0.98 21.41
N LYS A 64 0.08 0.08 22.40
CA LYS A 64 1.29 -0.49 23.04
C LYS A 64 1.84 -1.73 22.31
N GLY A 65 1.14 -2.25 21.30
CA GLY A 65 1.53 -3.46 20.56
C GLY A 65 2.60 -3.20 19.50
N ARG A 66 3.47 -4.19 19.23
CA ARG A 66 4.48 -4.11 18.15
C ARG A 66 3.87 -4.21 16.73
N TYR A 67 2.60 -4.58 16.60
CA TYR A 67 1.92 -4.85 15.34
C TYR A 67 0.91 -3.77 14.93
N ASP A 68 0.75 -2.73 15.74
CA ASP A 68 -0.27 -1.69 15.55
C ASP A 68 0.37 -0.44 14.96
N ALA A 69 0.76 -0.55 13.69
CA ALA A 69 1.14 0.59 12.87
C ALA A 69 -0.02 0.91 11.93
N GLU A 70 -0.55 2.13 12.03
CA GLU A 70 -1.57 2.66 11.15
C GLU A 70 -1.01 3.77 10.28
N VAL A 71 -1.47 3.81 9.05
CA VAL A 71 -1.39 5.02 8.23
C VAL A 71 -2.74 5.71 8.34
N GLU A 72 -2.73 6.98 8.71
CA GLU A 72 -3.88 7.87 8.64
C GLU A 72 -3.68 8.85 7.48
N TYR A 73 -4.57 8.80 6.50
CA TYR A 73 -4.67 9.81 5.45
C TYR A 73 -5.71 10.84 5.83
N ARG A 74 -5.32 12.10 5.76
CA ARG A 74 -6.19 13.24 6.03
C ARG A 74 -6.46 13.97 4.73
N PHE A 75 -7.74 14.21 4.46
CA PHE A 75 -8.22 14.86 3.27
C PHE A 75 -8.83 16.19 3.68
N ILE A 76 -8.35 17.24 3.03
CA ILE A 76 -8.83 18.60 3.23
C ILE A 76 -9.42 19.08 1.91
N ASP A 77 -10.67 19.53 1.94
CA ASP A 77 -11.31 20.12 0.77
C ASP A 77 -10.68 21.48 0.45
N LYS A 78 -10.20 21.64 -0.78
CA LYS A 78 -9.50 22.86 -1.23
C LYS A 78 -10.44 24.05 -1.39
N GLN A 79 -11.70 23.83 -1.77
CA GLN A 79 -12.69 24.90 -1.89
C GLN A 79 -13.09 25.40 -0.51
N GLU A 80 -13.31 24.48 0.44
CA GLU A 80 -13.65 24.83 1.81
C GLU A 80 -12.49 25.55 2.51
N LEU A 81 -11.26 25.06 2.33
CA LEU A 81 -10.05 25.74 2.81
C LEU A 81 -9.95 27.17 2.26
N ALA A 82 -10.16 27.37 0.95
CA ALA A 82 -10.13 28.70 0.35
C ALA A 82 -11.23 29.61 0.92
N ARG A 83 -12.46 29.11 1.04
CA ARG A 83 -13.61 29.84 1.59
C ARG A 83 -13.36 30.29 3.02
N LEU A 84 -12.91 29.38 3.88
CA LEU A 84 -12.69 29.68 5.29
C LEU A 84 -11.48 30.61 5.50
N THR A 85 -10.43 30.48 4.69
CA THR A 85 -9.28 31.39 4.71
C THR A 85 -9.70 32.82 4.33
N GLU A 86 -10.54 32.97 3.30
CA GLU A 86 -11.07 34.28 2.90
C GLU A 86 -11.98 34.89 3.98
N GLN A 87 -12.81 34.07 4.62
CA GLN A 87 -13.66 34.51 5.74
C GLN A 87 -12.82 34.96 6.94
N ALA A 88 -11.79 34.21 7.32
CA ALA A 88 -10.90 34.55 8.43
C ALA A 88 -10.11 35.85 8.18
N GLN A 89 -9.64 36.06 6.94
CA GLN A 89 -9.00 37.31 6.53
C GLN A 89 -9.96 38.50 6.64
N ARG A 90 -11.24 38.32 6.30
CA ARG A 90 -12.27 39.36 6.42
C ARG A 90 -12.72 39.63 7.85
N SER A 91 -12.78 38.60 8.70
CA SER A 91 -13.23 38.71 10.09
C SER A 91 -12.10 39.02 11.08
N GLY A 92 -10.83 38.99 10.65
CA GLY A 92 -9.66 39.17 11.50
C GLY A 92 -9.43 38.00 12.47
N GLN A 93 -10.05 36.85 12.23
CA GLN A 93 -9.87 35.65 13.04
C GLN A 93 -8.58 34.93 12.63
N ALA A 94 -7.79 34.52 13.63
CA ALA A 94 -6.52 33.82 13.40
C ALA A 94 -6.68 32.31 13.21
N ASP A 95 -7.74 31.72 13.79
CA ASP A 95 -8.00 30.29 13.75
C ASP A 95 -9.20 29.96 12.87
N VAL A 96 -8.96 29.10 11.89
CA VAL A 96 -9.97 28.50 11.04
C VAL A 96 -10.14 27.05 11.47
N GLN A 97 -11.34 26.69 11.95
CA GLN A 97 -11.70 25.27 12.09
C GLN A 97 -12.00 24.70 10.71
N LEU A 98 -11.19 23.71 10.31
CA LEU A 98 -11.35 22.97 9.07
C LEU A 98 -11.83 21.56 9.39
N ASP A 99 -12.91 21.16 8.74
CA ASP A 99 -13.33 19.76 8.73
C ASP A 99 -12.33 18.95 7.90
N VAL A 100 -11.82 17.89 8.52
CA VAL A 100 -10.83 16.99 7.92
C VAL A 100 -11.44 15.60 7.87
N PHE A 101 -11.54 15.04 6.68
CA PHE A 101 -11.89 13.62 6.54
C PHE A 101 -10.65 12.77 6.79
N GLY A 102 -10.75 11.81 7.70
CA GLY A 102 -9.68 10.86 8.04
C GLY A 102 -10.01 9.45 7.55
N TRP A 103 -9.07 8.83 6.83
CA TRP A 103 -9.12 7.40 6.52
C TRP A 103 -7.85 6.71 7.01
N SER A 104 -7.99 5.69 7.87
CA SER A 104 -6.86 4.89 8.32
C SER A 104 -6.92 3.43 7.84
N TYR A 105 -5.74 2.80 7.79
CA TYR A 105 -5.62 1.36 7.64
C TYR A 105 -4.38 0.82 8.36
N ASN A 106 -4.41 -0.48 8.66
CA ASN A 106 -3.29 -1.19 9.25
C ASN A 106 -2.15 -1.35 8.22
N PHE A 107 -1.06 -0.60 8.43
CA PHE A 107 0.12 -0.56 7.55
C PHE A 107 0.78 -1.93 7.41
N MET A 108 0.85 -2.68 8.51
CA MET A 108 1.52 -3.98 8.53
C MET A 108 0.83 -4.94 7.56
N ARG A 109 -0.51 -5.03 7.65
CA ARG A 109 -1.31 -5.94 6.83
C ARG A 109 -1.34 -5.54 5.36
N ILE A 110 -1.45 -4.25 5.08
CA ILE A 110 -1.68 -3.76 3.71
C ILE A 110 -0.38 -3.55 2.94
N GLU A 111 0.69 -3.09 3.58
CA GLU A 111 1.95 -2.72 2.90
C GLU A 111 3.09 -3.67 3.27
N LEU A 112 3.43 -3.75 4.56
CA LEU A 112 4.67 -4.40 4.99
C LEU A 112 4.64 -5.91 4.75
N PHE A 113 3.61 -6.62 5.20
CA PHE A 113 3.54 -8.08 5.06
C PHE A 113 3.51 -8.54 3.60
N PRO A 114 2.72 -7.89 2.70
CA PRO A 114 2.83 -8.13 1.26
C PRO A 114 4.26 -7.92 0.72
N LEU A 115 4.93 -6.82 1.09
CA LEU A 115 6.32 -6.58 0.68
C LEU A 115 7.27 -7.69 1.16
N LEU A 116 7.19 -8.09 2.43
CA LEU A 116 8.03 -9.15 3.00
C LEU A 116 7.74 -10.49 2.35
N PHE A 117 6.49 -10.77 1.99
CA PHE A 117 6.09 -11.96 1.27
C PHE A 117 6.71 -12.00 -0.14
N LEU A 118 6.71 -10.87 -0.86
CA LEU A 118 7.36 -10.76 -2.16
C LEU A 118 8.88 -11.01 -2.06
N VAL A 119 9.55 -10.44 -1.05
CA VAL A 119 10.98 -10.67 -0.81
C VAL A 119 11.23 -12.15 -0.48
N ALA A 120 10.39 -12.76 0.37
CA ALA A 120 10.50 -14.18 0.72
C ALA A 120 10.34 -15.09 -0.50
N LEU A 121 9.39 -14.79 -1.40
CA LEU A 121 9.21 -15.50 -2.67
C LEU A 121 10.46 -15.45 -3.54
N ALA A 122 11.08 -14.27 -3.66
CA ALA A 122 12.31 -14.10 -4.43
C ALA A 122 13.49 -14.89 -3.84
N LEU A 123 13.62 -14.88 -2.51
CA LEU A 123 14.69 -15.58 -1.80
C LEU A 123 14.51 -17.10 -1.84
N ALA A 124 13.28 -17.59 -1.71
CA ALA A 124 12.95 -19.00 -1.75
C ALA A 124 13.10 -19.61 -3.16
N TYR A 125 12.98 -18.79 -4.21
CA TYR A 125 12.99 -19.26 -5.58
C TYR A 125 14.28 -20.01 -5.94
N PRO A 126 14.22 -21.22 -6.52
CA PRO A 126 15.39 -22.07 -6.78
C PRO A 126 16.20 -21.61 -8.02
N ALA A 127 16.63 -20.35 -8.05
CA ALA A 127 17.50 -19.79 -9.09
C ALA A 127 18.85 -19.32 -8.52
N SER A 128 19.75 -18.87 -9.40
CA SER A 128 21.01 -18.26 -8.99
C SER A 128 20.78 -16.93 -8.26
N TRP A 129 21.68 -16.55 -7.34
CA TRP A 129 21.56 -15.32 -6.56
C TRP A 129 21.41 -14.06 -7.43
N ARG A 130 22.18 -13.99 -8.54
CA ARG A 130 22.10 -12.90 -9.51
C ARG A 130 20.70 -12.76 -10.12
N TYR A 131 20.06 -13.89 -10.43
CA TYR A 131 18.70 -13.90 -10.98
C TYR A 131 17.68 -13.48 -9.92
N ARG A 132 17.80 -13.98 -8.68
CA ARG A 132 16.92 -13.58 -7.57
C ARG A 132 16.94 -12.07 -7.33
N LEU A 133 18.13 -11.46 -7.30
CA LEU A 133 18.28 -10.01 -7.10
C LEU A 133 17.67 -9.19 -8.24
N ARG A 134 17.94 -9.56 -9.51
CA ARG A 134 17.36 -8.86 -10.67
C ARG A 134 15.85 -8.95 -10.68
N SER A 135 15.32 -10.15 -10.43
CA SER A 135 13.87 -10.38 -10.44
C SER A 135 13.19 -9.69 -9.25
N LEU A 136 13.86 -9.64 -8.09
CA LEU A 136 13.40 -8.86 -6.94
C LEU A 136 13.38 -7.36 -7.24
N ALA A 137 14.44 -6.81 -7.85
CA ALA A 137 14.46 -5.41 -8.24
C ALA A 137 13.32 -5.06 -9.21
N LEU A 138 13.12 -5.87 -10.26
CA LEU A 138 12.00 -5.70 -11.20
C LEU A 138 10.65 -5.81 -10.51
N ALA A 139 10.51 -6.79 -9.62
CA ALA A 139 9.28 -6.97 -8.85
C ALA A 139 8.98 -5.78 -7.94
N LEU A 140 9.98 -5.24 -7.25
CA LEU A 140 9.83 -4.05 -6.42
C LEU A 140 9.49 -2.81 -7.25
N MET A 141 10.12 -2.65 -8.43
CA MET A 141 9.81 -1.57 -9.36
C MET A 141 8.37 -1.61 -9.88
N LEU A 142 7.74 -2.78 -9.93
CA LEU A 142 6.33 -2.93 -10.33
C LEU A 142 5.38 -2.87 -9.14
N PHE A 143 5.77 -3.49 -8.01
CA PHE A 143 4.97 -3.57 -6.79
C PHE A 143 4.73 -2.20 -6.19
N LEU A 144 5.77 -1.37 -6.03
CA LEU A 144 5.63 -0.08 -5.37
C LEU A 144 4.67 0.85 -6.12
N PRO A 145 4.84 1.14 -7.43
CA PRO A 145 3.89 1.97 -8.16
C PRO A 145 2.47 1.41 -8.15
N LEU A 146 2.31 0.09 -8.25
CA LEU A 146 1.00 -0.55 -8.18
C LEU A 146 0.34 -0.32 -6.81
N SER A 147 1.09 -0.47 -5.71
CA SER A 147 0.60 -0.18 -4.36
C SER A 147 0.13 1.27 -4.23
N PHE A 148 0.89 2.22 -4.78
CA PHE A 148 0.47 3.61 -4.83
C PHE A 148 -0.81 3.77 -5.68
N VAL A 149 -0.88 3.25 -6.91
CA VAL A 149 -2.10 3.34 -7.74
C VAL A 149 -3.34 2.80 -7.04
N LEU A 150 -3.22 1.66 -6.35
CA LEU A 150 -4.34 1.06 -5.60
C LEU A 150 -4.79 1.92 -4.41
N LEU A 151 -3.85 2.58 -3.73
CA LEU A 151 -4.17 3.54 -2.67
C LEU A 151 -4.81 4.81 -3.21
N TYR A 152 -4.33 5.34 -4.34
CA TYR A 152 -4.95 6.49 -4.97
C TYR A 152 -6.39 6.19 -5.42
N ALA A 153 -6.61 5.03 -6.02
CA ALA A 153 -7.94 4.51 -6.32
C ALA A 153 -8.83 4.43 -5.07
N LYS A 154 -8.27 4.00 -3.94
CA LYS A 154 -8.95 3.97 -2.65
C LYS A 154 -9.30 5.38 -2.15
N PHE A 155 -8.44 6.37 -2.34
CA PHE A 155 -8.73 7.77 -1.99
C PHE A 155 -9.91 8.34 -2.78
N LEU A 156 -9.90 8.14 -4.10
CA LEU A 156 -11.01 8.56 -4.96
C LEU A 156 -12.33 7.95 -4.49
N TYR A 157 -12.30 6.68 -4.07
CA TYR A 157 -13.48 6.03 -3.53
C TYR A 157 -13.90 6.57 -2.16
N GLN A 158 -12.96 6.89 -1.27
CA GLN A 158 -13.29 7.47 0.03
C GLN A 158 -13.89 8.87 -0.10
N MET A 159 -13.35 9.73 -0.97
CA MET A 159 -13.96 11.03 -1.27
C MET A 159 -15.37 10.87 -1.87
N HIS A 160 -15.61 9.83 -2.68
CA HIS A 160 -16.96 9.55 -3.18
C HIS A 160 -17.95 9.13 -2.08
N LEU A 161 -17.47 8.49 -1.01
CA LEU A 161 -18.31 8.07 0.11
C LEU A 161 -18.58 9.19 1.11
N ASP A 162 -17.60 10.08 1.33
CA ASP A 162 -17.76 11.20 2.24
C ASP A 162 -18.50 12.36 1.58
N THR A 163 -19.82 12.30 1.63
CA THR A 163 -20.69 13.37 1.15
C THR A 163 -20.72 14.59 2.06
N THR A 164 -20.15 14.51 3.28
CA THR A 164 -20.14 15.63 4.23
C THR A 164 -19.03 16.62 3.89
N VAL A 165 -17.83 16.13 3.58
CA VAL A 165 -16.69 16.96 3.17
C VAL A 165 -16.65 17.11 1.66
N PHE A 166 -16.93 16.05 0.90
CA PHE A 166 -16.79 16.01 -0.56
C PHE A 166 -18.13 15.81 -1.29
N GLY A 167 -19.22 16.43 -0.81
CA GLY A 167 -20.57 16.26 -1.38
C GLY A 167 -20.72 16.59 -2.86
N HIS A 168 -19.80 17.39 -3.43
CA HIS A 168 -19.76 17.73 -4.84
C HIS A 168 -18.96 16.73 -5.71
N TYR A 169 -18.21 15.81 -5.10
CA TYR A 169 -17.39 14.83 -5.79
C TYR A 169 -18.15 13.50 -5.93
N GLN A 170 -18.31 13.03 -7.17
CA GLN A 170 -18.93 11.73 -7.43
C GLN A 170 -18.16 10.95 -8.49
N LEU A 171 -17.95 9.66 -8.22
CA LEU A 171 -17.44 8.73 -9.22
C LEU A 171 -18.59 8.22 -10.08
N PRO A 172 -18.36 7.94 -11.38
CA PRO A 172 -19.31 7.20 -12.19
C PRO A 172 -19.66 5.86 -11.54
N ALA A 173 -20.92 5.43 -11.62
CA ALA A 173 -21.43 4.26 -10.89
C ALA A 173 -20.61 2.98 -11.10
N PHE A 174 -20.14 2.73 -12.34
CA PHE A 174 -19.25 1.61 -12.64
C PHE A 174 -17.95 1.66 -11.80
N TRP A 175 -17.28 2.81 -11.78
CA TRP A 175 -16.03 3.00 -11.05
C TRP A 175 -16.25 2.94 -9.54
N ALA A 176 -17.35 3.50 -9.03
CA ALA A 176 -17.71 3.38 -7.62
C ALA A 176 -17.89 1.90 -7.22
N GLY A 177 -18.60 1.11 -8.01
CA GLY A 177 -18.79 -0.33 -7.78
C GLY A 177 -17.48 -1.11 -7.85
N PHE A 178 -16.64 -0.84 -8.85
CA PHE A 178 -15.33 -1.45 -8.98
C PHE A 178 -14.43 -1.15 -7.78
N MET A 179 -14.31 0.11 -7.39
CA MET A 179 -13.46 0.54 -6.27
C MET A 179 -13.98 0.08 -4.91
N ARG A 180 -15.31 -0.08 -4.76
CA ARG A 180 -15.91 -0.72 -3.59
C ARG A 180 -15.42 -2.14 -3.41
N ASN A 181 -15.48 -2.95 -4.46
CA ASN A 181 -15.03 -4.34 -4.42
C ASN A 181 -13.53 -4.43 -4.15
N LEU A 182 -12.74 -3.60 -4.86
CA LEU A 182 -11.29 -3.52 -4.64
C LEU A 182 -10.93 -3.13 -3.21
N SER A 183 -11.69 -2.20 -2.61
CA SER A 183 -11.50 -1.76 -1.23
C SER A 183 -11.75 -2.85 -0.20
N LEU A 184 -12.79 -3.66 -0.41
CA LEU A 184 -13.18 -4.73 0.53
C LEU A 184 -12.14 -5.85 0.57
N SER A 185 -11.44 -6.08 -0.54
CA SER A 185 -10.44 -7.12 -0.68
C SER A 185 -9.02 -6.56 -0.84
N LEU A 186 -8.73 -5.34 -0.35
CA LEU A 186 -7.48 -4.66 -0.69
C LEU A 186 -6.24 -5.45 -0.23
N ALA A 187 -6.31 -6.09 0.95
CA ALA A 187 -5.23 -6.92 1.47
C ALA A 187 -5.03 -8.16 0.59
N GLU A 188 -6.11 -8.90 0.35
CA GLU A 188 -6.13 -10.14 -0.41
C GLU A 188 -5.72 -9.91 -1.87
N ALA A 189 -6.23 -8.83 -2.48
CA ALA A 189 -5.87 -8.39 -3.82
C ALA A 189 -4.37 -8.15 -3.93
N ARG A 190 -3.72 -7.55 -2.91
CA ARG A 190 -2.27 -7.33 -2.92
C ARG A 190 -1.47 -8.62 -2.92
N PHE A 191 -1.85 -9.61 -2.12
CA PHE A 191 -1.20 -10.93 -2.15
C PHE A 191 -1.38 -11.61 -3.51
N ILE A 192 -2.57 -11.52 -4.12
CA ILE A 192 -2.83 -12.04 -5.46
C ILE A 192 -1.94 -11.34 -6.50
N PHE A 193 -1.86 -10.01 -6.46
CA PHE A 193 -0.99 -9.25 -7.36
C PHE A 193 0.48 -9.62 -7.18
N ILE A 194 0.95 -9.85 -5.95
CA ILE A 194 2.32 -10.34 -5.70
C ILE A 194 2.54 -11.71 -6.33
N LEU A 195 1.59 -12.65 -6.21
CA LEU A 195 1.71 -13.96 -6.84
C LEU A 195 1.75 -13.86 -8.37
N LEU A 196 0.93 -13.02 -8.96
CA LEU A 196 0.93 -12.76 -10.41
C LEU A 196 2.25 -12.13 -10.86
N LEU A 197 2.74 -11.15 -10.11
CA LEU A 197 3.98 -10.44 -10.38
C LEU A 197 5.19 -11.37 -10.22
N TRP A 198 5.22 -12.19 -9.18
CA TRP A 198 6.19 -13.28 -9.02
C TRP A 198 6.16 -14.24 -10.22
N GLY A 199 4.98 -14.70 -10.62
CA GLY A 199 4.81 -15.56 -11.79
C GLY A 199 5.33 -14.92 -13.09
N ALA A 200 5.11 -13.62 -13.26
CA ALA A 200 5.47 -12.90 -14.48
C ALA A 200 6.97 -12.57 -14.57
N VAL A 201 7.60 -12.16 -13.45
CA VAL A 201 8.97 -11.60 -13.47
C VAL A 201 10.01 -12.48 -12.80
N MET A 202 9.61 -13.42 -11.94
CA MET A 202 10.51 -14.30 -11.20
C MET A 202 10.49 -15.76 -11.67
N VAL A 203 9.40 -16.23 -12.28
CA VAL A 203 9.36 -17.60 -12.79
C VAL A 203 9.99 -17.67 -14.18
N ARG A 204 11.04 -18.48 -14.33
CA ARG A 204 11.67 -18.70 -15.64
C ARG A 204 10.79 -19.59 -16.51
N ARG A 205 10.73 -19.29 -17.81
CA ARG A 205 10.03 -20.13 -18.80
C ARG A 205 10.53 -21.58 -18.81
N GLU A 206 11.83 -21.78 -18.57
CA GLU A 206 12.46 -23.09 -18.45
C GLU A 206 11.89 -23.92 -17.29
N ASP A 207 11.61 -23.26 -16.17
CA ASP A 207 11.08 -23.92 -14.97
C ASP A 207 9.59 -24.29 -15.17
N LEU A 208 8.83 -23.49 -15.95
CA LEU A 208 7.44 -23.83 -16.33
C LEU A 208 7.35 -25.07 -17.23
N ARG A 209 8.30 -25.25 -18.14
CA ARG A 209 8.37 -26.43 -19.04
C ARG A 209 8.70 -27.73 -18.32
N GLN A 210 9.25 -27.67 -17.10
CA GLN A 210 9.50 -28.86 -16.30
C GLN A 210 8.27 -29.29 -15.49
N VAL A 211 7.29 -28.38 -15.33
CA VAL A 211 6.07 -28.62 -14.55
C VAL A 211 4.94 -29.15 -15.44
N ILE A 212 4.72 -28.53 -16.60
CA ILE A 212 3.80 -28.97 -17.68
C ILE A 212 4.37 -30.20 -18.38
#